data_AF-A0A5B6VRS2-F1
#
_entry.id   AF-A0A5B6VRS2-F1
#
_cell.length_a   1.000
_cell.length_b   1.000
_cell.length_c   1.000
_cell.angle_alpha   90.00
_cell.angle_beta   90.00
_cell.angle_gamma   90.00
#
_symmetry.space_group_name_H-M   'P 1'
#
loop_
_entity.id
_entity.type
_entity.pdbx_description
1 polymer ?
#
loop_
_entity_poly.entity_id
_entity_poly.type
_entity_poly.pdbx_seq_one_letter_code
_entity_poly.pdbx_strand_id
1 'polypeptide(L)'
;MISLIVRMQISLKVSILNGIVMGGGNGVSMHGRFRVATENSVFAMPETALGLFPDVGASYFLSRLPGFFGEYVGLTGARLDGAEMLACGLATHFVHSAKLPMVEAALCDADSSDPVIISSIIDQYCEKPSLKEQTVYNRLDVIDRCFSQRTVEEILSALEREVVDQRDGWISATIQTLKKASPTSLKISLRSIRVGRVQGVSACLAREYRMVCHVMCGEFSNDFFEGCRAILLDKDKNPKWEPSKLEHIADTTVDRYFSKVKDEDWEDLQLPTRSKFNLPPHVIAKL
;
A
#
# COMPACT_ATOMS: atom_id res chain seq x y z
N MET A 1 13.95 -7.76 4.25
CA MET A 1 13.10 -6.60 3.88
C MET A 1 12.95 -5.61 5.04
N ILE A 2 12.53 -6.03 6.23
CA ILE A 2 12.30 -5.12 7.37
C ILE A 2 13.54 -4.36 7.83
N SER A 3 14.70 -5.03 7.98
CA SER A 3 15.98 -4.35 8.31
C SER A 3 16.37 -3.29 7.27
N LEU A 4 15.99 -3.49 6.00
CA LEU A 4 16.17 -2.52 4.92
C LEU A 4 15.23 -1.32 5.12
N ILE A 5 13.93 -1.56 5.37
CA ILE A 5 12.93 -0.51 5.60
C ILE A 5 13.29 0.36 6.81
N VAL A 6 13.77 -0.23 7.91
CA VAL A 6 14.19 0.55 9.08
C VAL A 6 15.45 1.36 8.81
N ARG A 7 16.44 0.79 8.11
CA ARG A 7 17.62 1.56 7.67
C ARG A 7 17.24 2.70 6.72
N MET A 8 16.22 2.52 5.87
CA MET A 8 15.69 3.58 5.00
C MET A 8 15.04 4.74 5.78
N GLN A 9 14.64 4.54 7.03
CA GLN A 9 14.11 5.59 7.90
C GLN A 9 15.23 6.43 8.58
N ILE A 10 16.47 5.97 8.44
CA ILE A 10 17.67 6.46 9.14
C ILE A 10 18.58 7.19 8.14
N SER A 11 18.65 6.78 6.87
CA SER A 11 19.38 7.47 5.80
C SER A 11 18.45 8.15 4.80
N LEU A 12 18.91 9.27 4.22
CA LEU A 12 18.18 9.91 3.13
C LEU A 12 18.04 8.94 1.95
N LYS A 13 16.82 8.80 1.42
CA LYS A 13 16.55 7.91 0.30
C LYS A 13 15.76 8.61 -0.80
N VAL A 14 16.25 8.46 -2.02
CA VAL A 14 15.52 8.73 -3.27
C VAL A 14 15.14 7.39 -3.89
N SER A 15 13.86 7.19 -4.16
CA SER A 15 13.35 6.03 -4.90
C SER A 15 12.87 6.49 -6.27
N ILE A 16 13.49 5.97 -7.32
CA ILE A 16 13.04 6.19 -8.71
C ILE A 16 12.08 5.05 -9.07
N LEU A 17 10.83 5.40 -9.39
CA LEU A 17 9.72 4.48 -9.59
C LEU A 17 9.41 4.29 -11.08
N ASN A 18 10.41 4.02 -11.90
CA ASN A 18 10.24 3.91 -13.35
C ASN A 18 9.77 2.50 -13.78
N GLY A 19 8.46 2.26 -13.76
CA GLY A 19 7.87 0.96 -14.12
C GLY A 19 6.87 0.45 -13.09
N ILE A 20 6.65 -0.87 -13.08
CA ILE A 20 5.72 -1.52 -12.16
C ILE A 20 6.30 -1.57 -10.74
N VAL A 21 5.58 -1.01 -9.77
CA VAL A 21 5.92 -1.04 -8.34
C VAL A 21 4.72 -1.58 -7.56
N MET A 22 4.80 -2.86 -7.19
CA MET A 22 3.70 -3.57 -6.51
C MET A 22 4.20 -4.32 -5.27
N GLY A 23 3.35 -4.43 -4.25
CA GLY A 23 3.62 -5.15 -3.01
C GLY A 23 4.98 -4.84 -2.39
N GLY A 24 5.88 -5.82 -2.34
CA GLY A 24 7.23 -5.65 -1.80
C GLY A 24 8.03 -4.50 -2.45
N GLY A 25 7.79 -4.18 -3.72
CA GLY A 25 8.36 -3.02 -4.39
C GLY A 25 7.94 -1.68 -3.75
N ASN A 26 6.69 -1.59 -3.28
CA ASN A 26 6.21 -0.47 -2.49
C ASN A 26 6.83 -0.48 -1.09
N GLY A 27 6.98 -1.66 -0.49
CA GLY A 27 7.66 -1.84 0.79
C GLY A 27 9.07 -1.26 0.82
N VAL A 28 9.84 -1.44 -0.26
CA VAL A 28 11.17 -0.85 -0.33
C VAL A 28 11.16 0.62 -0.69
N SER A 29 10.12 1.18 -1.31
CA SER A 29 10.15 2.53 -1.90
C SER A 29 9.33 3.58 -1.15
N MET A 30 8.14 3.23 -0.66
CA MET A 30 7.15 4.17 -0.13
C MET A 30 7.56 4.82 1.20
N HIS A 31 8.46 4.18 1.95
CA HIS A 31 8.98 4.72 3.23
C HIS A 31 10.16 5.68 3.05
N GLY A 32 10.67 5.83 1.82
CA GLY A 32 11.73 6.78 1.50
C GLY A 32 11.22 8.23 1.47
N ARG A 33 12.09 9.19 1.78
CA ARG A 33 11.73 10.62 1.80
C ARG A 33 11.35 11.14 0.41
N PHE A 34 12.08 10.73 -0.63
CA PHE A 34 11.80 11.11 -2.02
C PHE A 34 11.35 9.89 -2.84
N ARG A 35 10.25 10.07 -3.57
CA ARG A 35 9.60 9.04 -4.39
C ARG A 35 9.30 9.68 -5.73
N VAL A 36 10.16 9.43 -6.71
CA VAL A 36 10.13 10.04 -8.04
C VAL A 36 9.39 9.10 -8.98
N ALA A 37 8.17 9.47 -9.36
CA ALA A 37 7.39 8.76 -10.38
C ALA A 37 7.74 9.25 -11.79
N THR A 38 7.38 8.46 -12.78
CA THR A 38 7.52 8.73 -14.22
C THR A 38 6.23 8.36 -14.94
N GLU A 39 6.16 8.65 -16.24
CA GLU A 39 5.08 8.20 -17.13
C GLU A 39 4.95 6.68 -17.23
N ASN A 40 5.99 5.93 -16.85
CA ASN A 40 5.98 4.46 -16.84
C ASN A 40 5.60 3.87 -15.47
N SER A 41 5.48 4.70 -14.43
CA SER A 41 5.12 4.23 -13.09
C SER A 41 3.75 3.56 -13.08
N VAL A 42 3.67 2.38 -12.47
CA VAL A 42 2.41 1.69 -12.19
C VAL A 42 2.44 1.17 -10.76
N PHE A 43 1.70 1.82 -9.87
CA PHE A 43 1.53 1.42 -8.48
C PHE A 43 0.33 0.47 -8.34
N ALA A 44 0.45 -0.59 -7.52
CA ALA A 44 -0.70 -1.34 -6.99
C ALA A 44 -0.36 -2.10 -5.71
N MET A 45 -1.39 -2.43 -4.91
CA MET A 45 -1.33 -3.38 -3.79
C MET A 45 -2.32 -4.54 -4.03
N PRO A 46 -1.95 -5.55 -4.87
CA PRO A 46 -2.86 -6.60 -5.32
C PRO A 46 -3.01 -7.78 -4.35
N GLU A 47 -2.54 -7.65 -3.11
CA GLU A 47 -2.40 -8.75 -2.14
C GLU A 47 -3.73 -9.42 -1.78
N THR A 48 -4.84 -8.67 -1.78
CA THR A 48 -6.16 -9.23 -1.48
C THR A 48 -6.62 -10.27 -2.51
N ALA A 49 -6.16 -10.17 -3.76
CA ALA A 49 -6.41 -11.17 -4.80
C ALA A 49 -5.58 -12.44 -4.60
N LEU A 50 -4.49 -12.38 -3.83
CA LEU A 50 -3.59 -13.49 -3.53
C LEU A 50 -3.90 -14.18 -2.18
N GLY A 51 -4.92 -13.74 -1.44
CA GLY A 51 -5.18 -14.25 -0.09
C GLY A 51 -4.24 -13.68 0.98
N LEU A 52 -3.59 -12.54 0.70
CA LEU A 52 -2.81 -11.74 1.65
C LEU A 52 -3.50 -10.37 1.85
N PHE A 53 -2.88 -9.45 2.57
CA PHE A 53 -3.34 -8.08 2.76
C PHE A 53 -2.20 -7.11 2.40
N PRO A 54 -2.48 -5.82 2.13
CA PRO A 54 -1.43 -4.82 1.93
C PRO A 54 -0.51 -4.75 3.14
N ASP A 55 0.66 -5.36 3.03
CA ASP A 55 1.67 -5.49 4.08
C ASP A 55 2.83 -4.50 3.83
N VAL A 56 4.04 -4.80 4.30
CA VAL A 56 5.26 -4.00 4.08
C VAL A 56 5.17 -2.52 4.47
N GLY A 57 4.35 -2.19 5.44
CA GLY A 57 4.02 -0.86 5.94
C GLY A 57 2.93 -0.15 5.15
N ALA A 58 2.19 -0.86 4.29
CA ALA A 58 1.12 -0.26 3.48
C ALA A 58 -0.02 0.31 4.30
N SER A 59 -0.32 -0.27 5.47
CA SER A 59 -1.27 0.35 6.38
C SER A 59 -0.82 1.73 6.85
N TYR A 60 0.49 2.05 6.87
CA TYR A 60 0.98 3.39 7.18
C TYR A 60 0.76 4.36 6.02
N PHE A 61 1.23 4.06 4.80
CA PHE A 61 1.15 5.02 3.70
C PHE A 61 -0.24 5.10 3.06
N LEU A 62 -0.99 3.99 2.95
CA LEU A 62 -2.35 3.99 2.40
C LEU A 62 -3.31 4.80 3.30
N SER A 63 -3.18 4.67 4.61
CA SER A 63 -4.06 5.35 5.57
C SER A 63 -3.90 6.88 5.61
N ARG A 64 -2.85 7.40 4.96
CA ARG A 64 -2.54 8.82 4.85
C ARG A 64 -2.91 9.41 3.49
N LEU A 65 -3.40 8.60 2.56
CA LEU A 65 -3.95 9.09 1.30
C LEU A 65 -5.24 9.89 1.56
N PRO A 66 -5.63 10.80 0.65
CA PRO A 66 -6.83 11.62 0.81
C PRO A 66 -8.08 10.79 1.09
N GLY A 67 -8.90 11.26 2.05
CA GLY A 67 -10.18 10.63 2.38
C GLY A 67 -10.05 9.13 2.70
N PHE A 68 -10.79 8.32 1.96
CA PHE A 68 -10.81 6.84 2.02
C PHE A 68 -10.17 6.19 0.79
N PHE A 69 -9.33 6.95 0.06
CA PHE A 69 -8.65 6.46 -1.13
C PHE A 69 -7.70 5.28 -0.84
N GLY A 70 -7.04 5.30 0.33
CA GLY A 70 -6.20 4.21 0.79
C GLY A 70 -6.93 2.88 0.93
N GLU A 71 -8.13 2.90 1.50
CA GLU A 71 -9.00 1.73 1.61
C GLU A 71 -9.42 1.23 0.22
N TYR A 72 -9.79 2.12 -0.71
CA TYR A 72 -10.10 1.73 -2.09
C TYR A 72 -8.91 1.01 -2.74
N VAL A 73 -7.74 1.64 -2.74
CA VAL A 73 -6.54 1.11 -3.40
C VAL A 73 -6.11 -0.21 -2.77
N GLY A 74 -6.09 -0.29 -1.43
CA GLY A 74 -5.66 -1.48 -0.71
C GLY A 74 -6.63 -2.67 -0.81
N LEU A 75 -7.95 -2.42 -0.89
CA LEU A 75 -8.92 -3.50 -1.00
C LEU A 75 -9.05 -4.02 -2.44
N THR A 76 -8.99 -3.13 -3.42
CA THR A 76 -9.24 -3.46 -4.83
C THR A 76 -7.98 -3.83 -5.60
N GLY A 77 -6.79 -3.47 -5.09
CA GLY A 77 -5.55 -3.60 -5.85
C GLY A 77 -5.52 -2.74 -7.12
N ALA A 78 -6.25 -1.61 -7.11
CA ALA A 78 -6.32 -0.70 -8.24
C ALA A 78 -4.92 -0.24 -8.67
N ARG A 79 -4.76 -0.12 -9.99
CA ARG A 79 -3.51 0.36 -10.61
C ARG A 79 -3.59 1.87 -10.75
N LEU A 80 -2.56 2.55 -10.27
CA LEU A 80 -2.40 4.00 -10.37
C LEU A 80 -1.17 4.31 -11.23
N ASP A 81 -1.32 5.20 -12.19
CA ASP A 81 -0.18 5.68 -12.97
C ASP A 81 0.62 6.77 -12.22
N GLY A 82 1.78 7.16 -12.75
CA GLY A 82 2.65 8.14 -12.09
C GLY A 82 2.00 9.50 -11.82
N ALA A 83 1.03 9.92 -12.64
CA ALA A 83 0.30 11.17 -12.42
C ALA A 83 -0.66 11.04 -11.24
N GLU A 84 -1.39 9.91 -11.15
CA GLU A 84 -2.25 9.61 -10.01
C GLU A 84 -1.45 9.43 -8.71
N MET A 85 -0.28 8.78 -8.78
CA MET A 85 0.63 8.65 -7.64
C MET A 85 1.04 10.02 -7.09
N LEU A 86 1.37 10.98 -7.96
CA LEU A 86 1.69 12.35 -7.54
C LEU A 86 0.46 13.03 -6.93
N ALA A 87 -0.70 12.95 -7.58
CA ALA A 87 -1.93 13.61 -7.14
C ALA A 87 -2.42 13.11 -5.76
N CYS A 88 -2.30 11.80 -5.50
CA CYS A 88 -2.71 11.23 -4.21
C CYS A 88 -1.63 11.26 -3.13
N GLY A 89 -0.41 11.68 -3.45
CA GLY A 89 0.71 11.80 -2.49
C GLY A 89 1.56 10.54 -2.29
N LEU A 90 1.33 9.48 -3.08
CA LEU A 90 2.20 8.29 -3.12
C LEU A 90 3.58 8.63 -3.72
N ALA A 91 3.64 9.49 -4.73
CA ALA A 91 4.88 10.07 -5.24
C ALA A 91 5.07 11.48 -4.68
N THR A 92 6.32 11.88 -4.44
CA THR A 92 6.65 13.27 -4.07
C THR A 92 6.99 14.13 -5.27
N HIS A 93 7.52 13.52 -6.34
CA HIS A 93 7.95 14.21 -7.55
C HIS A 93 7.54 13.38 -8.77
N PHE A 94 7.43 14.05 -9.91
CA PHE A 94 7.24 13.41 -11.20
C PHE A 94 8.27 13.94 -12.19
N VAL A 95 9.01 13.03 -12.82
CA VAL A 95 10.05 13.33 -13.81
C VAL A 95 9.85 12.40 -15.01
N HIS A 96 9.87 12.94 -16.23
CA HIS A 96 9.80 12.13 -17.43
C HIS A 96 11.00 11.19 -17.52
N SER A 97 10.81 9.91 -17.87
CA SER A 97 11.86 8.88 -17.78
C SER A 97 13.14 9.23 -18.54
N ALA A 98 13.01 9.89 -19.69
CA ALA A 98 14.11 10.44 -20.50
C ALA A 98 15.08 11.38 -19.74
N LYS A 99 14.62 12.03 -18.66
CA LYS A 99 15.44 12.93 -17.82
C LYS A 99 16.08 12.24 -16.62
N LEU A 100 15.73 10.98 -16.32
CA LEU A 100 16.28 10.27 -15.16
C LEU A 100 17.81 10.18 -15.15
N PRO A 101 18.51 9.93 -16.27
CA PRO A 101 19.97 9.92 -16.26
C PRO A 101 20.58 11.26 -15.80
N MET A 102 19.92 12.39 -16.11
CA MET A 102 20.36 13.71 -15.67
C MET A 102 20.12 13.92 -14.18
N VAL A 103 18.97 13.46 -13.67
CA VAL A 103 18.67 13.50 -12.22
C VAL A 103 19.69 12.68 -11.45
N GLU A 104 19.96 11.45 -11.88
CA GLU A 104 20.93 10.56 -11.23
C GLU A 104 22.33 11.18 -11.20
N ALA A 105 22.80 11.72 -12.34
CA ALA A 105 24.08 12.42 -12.40
C ALA A 105 24.13 13.61 -11.45
N ALA A 106 23.11 14.47 -11.45
CA ALA A 106 23.05 15.65 -10.58
C ALA A 106 23.00 15.29 -9.08
N LEU A 107 22.33 14.20 -8.72
CA LEU A 107 22.31 13.69 -7.35
C LEU A 107 23.67 13.13 -6.92
N CYS A 108 24.39 12.45 -7.82
CA CYS A 108 25.75 11.98 -7.57
C CYS A 108 26.75 13.15 -7.42
N ASP A 109 26.65 14.16 -8.28
CA ASP A 109 27.58 15.31 -8.28
C ASP A 109 27.43 16.21 -7.04
N ALA A 110 26.23 16.31 -6.49
CA ALA A 110 25.96 17.15 -5.33
C ALA A 110 26.59 16.65 -4.02
N ASP A 111 26.92 15.36 -3.94
CA ASP A 111 27.54 14.67 -2.78
C ASP A 111 26.99 15.13 -1.41
N SER A 112 25.66 15.30 -1.33
CA SER A 112 24.98 15.85 -0.16
C SER A 112 23.86 14.94 0.32
N SER A 113 23.73 14.83 1.64
CA SER A 113 22.59 14.16 2.29
C SER A 113 21.59 15.16 2.87
N ASP A 114 21.70 16.45 2.53
CA ASP A 114 20.72 17.46 2.95
C ASP A 114 19.42 17.31 2.11
N PRO A 115 18.27 17.02 2.76
CA PRO A 115 17.02 16.89 2.04
C PRO A 115 16.62 18.15 1.24
N VAL A 116 16.99 19.35 1.67
CA VAL A 116 16.65 20.58 0.95
C VAL A 116 17.40 20.66 -0.37
N ILE A 117 18.69 20.33 -0.36
CA ILE A 117 19.53 20.29 -1.56
C ILE A 117 19.01 19.21 -2.52
N ILE A 118 18.72 18.01 -2.00
CA ILE A 118 18.24 16.89 -2.81
C ILE A 118 16.87 17.16 -3.42
N SER A 119 15.94 17.78 -2.67
CA SER A 119 14.65 18.23 -3.23
C SER A 119 14.88 19.24 -4.35
N SER A 120 15.71 20.26 -4.10
CA SER A 120 15.99 21.30 -5.10
C SER A 120 16.65 20.77 -6.38
N ILE A 121 17.41 19.68 -6.31
CA ILE A 121 17.96 19.02 -7.50
C ILE A 121 16.85 18.33 -8.27
N ILE A 122 16.00 17.53 -7.60
CA ILE A 122 14.90 16.81 -8.26
C ILE A 122 13.90 17.79 -8.87
N ASP A 123 13.60 18.89 -8.18
CA ASP A 123 12.67 19.94 -8.61
C ASP A 123 13.07 20.59 -9.95
N GLN A 124 14.37 20.67 -10.27
CA GLN A 124 14.85 21.21 -11.56
C GLN A 124 14.40 20.38 -12.77
N TYR A 125 14.15 19.09 -12.55
CA TYR A 125 13.74 18.15 -13.59
C TYR A 125 12.25 17.80 -13.54
N CYS A 126 11.53 18.32 -12.53
CA CYS A 126 10.14 17.98 -12.33
C CYS A 126 9.22 18.56 -13.39
N GLU A 127 8.17 17.79 -13.67
CA GLU A 127 7.10 18.19 -14.56
C GLU A 127 5.76 18.01 -13.82
N LYS A 128 4.76 18.79 -14.22
CA LYS A 128 3.38 18.61 -13.75
C LYS A 128 2.66 17.71 -14.75
N PRO A 129 2.46 16.41 -14.45
CA PRO A 129 1.71 15.54 -15.34
C PRO A 129 0.23 15.95 -15.33
N SER A 130 -0.43 15.83 -16.47
CA SER A 130 -1.89 15.96 -16.55
C SER A 130 -2.56 14.66 -16.13
N LEU A 131 -3.55 14.74 -15.24
CA LEU A 131 -4.43 13.60 -14.96
C LEU A 131 -5.33 13.33 -16.18
N LYS A 132 -5.52 12.05 -16.52
CA LYS A 132 -6.52 11.65 -17.53
C LYS A 132 -7.93 11.92 -16.98
N GLU A 133 -8.91 12.12 -17.85
CA GLU A 133 -10.28 12.44 -17.42
C GLU A 133 -10.91 11.33 -16.55
N GLN A 134 -10.66 10.07 -16.87
CA GLN A 134 -11.26 8.91 -16.21
C GLN A 134 -10.34 8.19 -15.20
N THR A 135 -9.40 8.92 -14.59
CA THR A 135 -8.54 8.36 -13.52
C THR A 135 -9.36 7.90 -12.32
N VAL A 136 -8.79 7.01 -11.52
CA VAL A 136 -9.36 6.62 -10.23
C VAL A 136 -9.41 7.82 -9.29
N TYR A 137 -8.35 8.64 -9.30
CA TYR A 137 -8.28 9.82 -8.43
C TYR A 137 -9.41 10.83 -8.66
N ASN A 138 -9.89 10.99 -9.90
CA ASN A 138 -11.03 11.86 -10.21
C ASN A 138 -12.37 11.37 -9.64
N ARG A 139 -12.43 10.14 -9.09
CA ARG A 139 -13.62 9.52 -8.50
C ARG A 139 -13.59 9.56 -6.97
N LEU A 140 -12.74 10.41 -6.39
CA LEU A 140 -12.51 10.48 -4.96
C LEU A 140 -13.80 10.73 -4.16
N ASP A 141 -14.73 11.50 -4.71
CA ASP A 141 -16.03 11.77 -4.07
C ASP A 141 -16.87 10.49 -3.89
N VAL A 142 -16.95 9.63 -4.91
CA VAL A 142 -17.65 8.35 -4.85
C VAL A 142 -16.91 7.40 -3.92
N ILE A 143 -15.57 7.35 -4.04
CA ILE A 143 -14.71 6.54 -3.17
C ILE A 143 -14.93 6.92 -1.71
N ASP A 144 -14.94 8.20 -1.36
CA ASP A 144 -15.13 8.67 0.00
C ASP A 144 -16.51 8.33 0.55
N ARG A 145 -17.57 8.41 -0.27
CA ARG A 145 -18.91 7.99 0.14
C ARG A 145 -19.00 6.48 0.41
N CYS A 146 -18.43 5.66 -0.47
CA CYS A 146 -18.54 4.21 -0.39
C CYS A 146 -17.55 3.56 0.58
N PHE A 147 -16.29 3.99 0.59
CA PHE A 147 -15.21 3.37 1.38
C PHE A 147 -15.09 3.94 2.80
N SER A 148 -15.91 4.94 3.14
CA SER A 148 -16.08 5.41 4.53
C SER A 148 -16.88 4.45 5.41
N GLN A 149 -17.64 3.51 4.81
CA GLN A 149 -18.51 2.57 5.53
C GLN A 149 -17.72 1.63 6.45
N ARG A 150 -18.30 1.19 7.57
CA ARG A 150 -17.55 0.54 8.67
C ARG A 150 -17.04 -0.85 8.29
N THR A 151 -17.78 -1.60 7.48
CA THR A 151 -17.43 -2.98 7.09
C THR A 151 -17.34 -3.16 5.58
N VAL A 152 -16.70 -4.24 5.13
CA VAL A 152 -16.60 -4.55 3.68
C VAL A 152 -17.98 -4.81 3.08
N GLU A 153 -18.88 -5.42 3.83
CA GLU A 153 -20.28 -5.66 3.45
C GLU A 153 -21.04 -4.33 3.23
N GLU A 154 -20.85 -3.36 4.13
CA GLU A 154 -21.45 -2.04 4.00
C GLU A 154 -20.83 -1.26 2.81
N ILE A 155 -19.52 -1.40 2.56
CA ILE A 155 -18.85 -0.83 1.37
C ILE A 155 -19.45 -1.40 0.09
N LEU A 156 -19.57 -2.72 -0.02
CA LEU A 156 -20.20 -3.39 -1.17
C LEU A 156 -21.64 -2.91 -1.38
N SER A 157 -22.42 -2.84 -0.30
CA SER A 157 -23.80 -2.35 -0.35
C SER A 157 -23.88 -0.88 -0.80
N ALA A 158 -22.92 -0.04 -0.40
CA ALA A 158 -22.85 1.35 -0.84
C ALA A 158 -22.49 1.48 -2.32
N LEU A 159 -21.53 0.69 -2.80
CA LEU A 159 -21.18 0.62 -4.22
C LEU A 159 -22.38 0.16 -5.06
N GLU A 160 -23.09 -0.88 -4.64
CA GLU A 160 -24.27 -1.40 -5.35
C GLU A 160 -25.39 -0.37 -5.48
N ARG A 161 -25.55 0.54 -4.51
CA ARG A 161 -26.49 1.67 -4.62
C ARG A 161 -26.04 2.71 -5.65
N GLU A 162 -24.74 3.03 -5.71
CA GLU A 162 -24.19 4.01 -6.65
C GLU A 162 -24.14 3.50 -8.10
N VAL A 163 -24.12 2.17 -8.33
CA VAL A 163 -24.16 1.56 -9.69
C VAL A 163 -25.38 2.04 -10.48
N VAL A 164 -26.51 2.31 -9.82
CA VAL A 164 -27.75 2.70 -10.50
C VAL A 164 -27.60 4.04 -11.24
N ASP A 165 -26.66 4.89 -10.79
CA ASP A 165 -26.51 6.27 -11.25
C ASP A 165 -25.36 6.47 -12.26
N GLN A 166 -24.50 5.46 -12.50
CA GLN A 166 -23.28 5.62 -13.32
C GLN A 166 -23.18 4.68 -14.53
N ARG A 167 -22.79 5.26 -15.69
CA ARG A 167 -22.75 4.57 -17.00
C ARG A 167 -21.41 3.94 -17.37
N ASP A 168 -20.31 4.30 -16.71
CA ASP A 168 -18.95 3.95 -17.17
C ASP A 168 -18.44 2.57 -16.71
N GLY A 169 -19.25 1.85 -15.92
CA GLY A 169 -18.98 0.48 -15.49
C GLY A 169 -17.85 0.30 -14.45
N TRP A 170 -17.18 1.38 -14.02
CA TRP A 170 -16.09 1.29 -13.03
C TRP A 170 -16.56 0.78 -11.68
N ILE A 171 -17.75 1.21 -11.22
CA ILE A 171 -18.33 0.73 -9.96
C ILE A 171 -18.61 -0.77 -10.06
N SER A 172 -19.20 -1.21 -11.17
CA SER A 172 -19.46 -2.64 -11.42
C SER A 172 -18.16 -3.45 -11.44
N ALA A 173 -17.12 -2.95 -12.10
CA ALA A 173 -15.80 -3.58 -12.11
C ALA A 173 -15.20 -3.64 -10.70
N THR A 174 -15.31 -2.57 -9.91
CA THR A 174 -14.86 -2.51 -8.52
C THR A 174 -15.56 -3.55 -7.65
N ILE A 175 -16.89 -3.67 -7.76
CA ILE A 175 -17.67 -4.69 -7.05
C ILE A 175 -17.20 -6.09 -7.44
N GLN A 176 -16.99 -6.36 -8.73
CA GLN A 176 -16.50 -7.67 -9.19
C GLN A 176 -15.10 -7.98 -8.67
N THR A 177 -14.21 -7.00 -8.62
CA THR A 177 -12.87 -7.15 -8.03
C THR A 177 -12.96 -7.52 -6.55
N LEU A 178 -13.77 -6.80 -5.77
CA LEU A 178 -13.98 -7.11 -4.35
C LEU A 178 -14.61 -8.50 -4.16
N LYS A 179 -15.59 -8.89 -4.97
CA LYS A 179 -16.23 -10.22 -4.89
C LYS A 179 -15.31 -11.39 -5.28
N LYS A 180 -14.26 -11.13 -6.07
CA LYS A 180 -13.25 -12.13 -6.47
C LYS A 180 -12.07 -12.25 -5.50
N ALA A 181 -11.83 -11.23 -4.68
CA ALA A 181 -10.76 -11.25 -3.69
C ALA A 181 -11.09 -12.17 -2.50
N SER A 182 -10.08 -12.54 -1.71
CA SER A 182 -10.29 -13.32 -0.49
C SER A 182 -11.15 -12.52 0.50
N PRO A 183 -12.29 -13.07 0.98
CA PRO A 183 -13.12 -12.41 1.99
C PRO A 183 -12.35 -12.10 3.28
N THR A 184 -11.47 -13.03 3.69
CA THR A 184 -10.60 -12.86 4.86
C THR A 184 -9.64 -11.70 4.66
N SER A 185 -8.94 -11.68 3.53
CA SER A 185 -8.03 -10.61 3.13
C SER A 185 -8.69 -9.24 3.14
N LEU A 186 -9.90 -9.11 2.61
CA LEU A 186 -10.61 -7.83 2.58
C LEU A 186 -10.87 -7.29 4.00
N LYS A 187 -11.36 -8.14 4.91
CA LYS A 187 -11.67 -7.71 6.29
C LYS A 187 -10.41 -7.30 7.06
N ILE A 188 -9.34 -8.09 7.00
CA ILE A 188 -8.09 -7.77 7.69
C ILE A 188 -7.40 -6.54 7.08
N SER A 189 -7.50 -6.34 5.76
CA SER A 189 -6.94 -5.18 5.06
C SER A 189 -7.63 -3.88 5.47
N LEU A 190 -8.97 -3.86 5.43
CA LEU A 190 -9.76 -2.69 5.83
C LEU A 190 -9.42 -2.24 7.25
N ARG A 191 -9.36 -3.21 8.18
CA ARG A 191 -8.99 -2.93 9.57
C ARG A 191 -7.56 -2.44 9.70
N SER A 192 -6.60 -3.11 9.04
CA SER A 192 -5.18 -2.74 9.13
C SER A 192 -4.94 -1.31 8.66
N ILE A 193 -5.48 -0.93 7.50
CA ILE A 193 -5.37 0.43 6.95
C ILE A 193 -5.95 1.45 7.93
N ARG A 194 -7.15 1.21 8.46
CA ARG A 194 -7.81 2.16 9.38
C ARG A 194 -7.05 2.35 10.69
N VAL A 195 -6.54 1.27 11.29
CA VAL A 195 -5.73 1.37 12.51
C VAL A 195 -4.39 2.08 12.22
N GLY A 196 -3.86 1.96 11.00
CA GLY A 196 -2.66 2.66 10.55
C GLY A 196 -2.76 4.20 10.54
N ARG A 197 -3.98 4.77 10.51
CA ARG A 197 -4.20 6.24 10.52
C ARG A 197 -3.62 6.92 11.74
N VAL A 198 -3.63 6.26 12.90
CA VAL A 198 -3.20 6.81 14.19
C VAL A 198 -1.86 6.23 14.67
N GLN A 199 -1.17 5.45 13.83
CA GLN A 199 0.06 4.78 14.19
C GLN A 199 1.25 5.27 13.37
N GLY A 200 2.44 5.25 14.00
CA GLY A 200 3.71 5.41 13.30
C GLY A 200 4.07 4.15 12.50
N VAL A 201 4.97 4.31 11.53
CA VAL A 201 5.40 3.22 10.63
C VAL A 201 5.90 1.98 11.38
N SER A 202 6.63 2.18 12.49
CA SER A 202 7.15 1.09 13.31
C SER A 202 6.05 0.20 13.90
N ALA A 203 4.97 0.83 14.41
CA ALA A 203 3.83 0.11 14.96
C ALA A 203 3.02 -0.59 13.86
N CYS A 204 2.89 0.05 12.68
CA CYS A 204 2.28 -0.59 11.52
C CYS A 204 3.05 -1.84 11.09
N LEU A 205 4.38 -1.75 10.94
CA LEU A 205 5.23 -2.88 10.54
C LEU A 205 5.17 -4.04 11.56
N ALA A 206 5.22 -3.74 12.87
CA ALA A 206 5.12 -4.77 13.90
C ALA A 206 3.75 -5.47 13.87
N ARG A 207 2.66 -4.73 13.71
CA ARG A 207 1.32 -5.31 13.56
C ARG A 207 1.21 -6.16 12.30
N GLU A 208 1.64 -5.63 11.15
CA GLU A 208 1.57 -6.36 9.90
C GLU A 208 2.42 -7.63 9.94
N TYR A 209 3.59 -7.61 10.60
CA TYR A 209 4.39 -8.81 10.83
C TYR A 209 3.59 -9.90 11.56
N ARG A 210 2.91 -9.55 12.66
CA ARG A 210 2.02 -10.48 13.38
C ARG A 210 0.93 -11.04 12.47
N MET A 211 0.28 -10.16 11.71
CA MET A 211 -0.76 -10.56 10.77
C MET A 211 -0.22 -11.52 9.71
N VAL A 212 0.97 -11.27 9.16
CA VAL A 212 1.63 -12.17 8.21
C VAL A 212 1.91 -13.52 8.86
N CYS A 213 2.43 -13.57 10.10
CA CYS A 213 2.63 -14.83 10.80
C CYS A 213 1.33 -15.64 10.90
N HIS A 214 0.21 -15.02 11.28
CA HIS A 214 -1.09 -15.70 11.32
C HIS A 214 -1.55 -16.21 9.95
N VAL A 215 -1.33 -15.43 8.88
CA VAL A 215 -1.61 -15.86 7.51
C VAL A 215 -0.75 -17.07 7.12
N MET A 216 0.54 -17.05 7.43
CA MET A 216 1.47 -18.15 7.10
C MET A 216 1.21 -19.41 7.91
N CYS A 217 0.76 -19.28 9.16
CA CYS A 217 0.34 -20.41 9.98
C CYS A 217 -0.93 -21.09 9.46
N GLY A 218 -1.76 -20.38 8.68
CA GLY A 218 -2.99 -20.94 8.09
C GLY A 218 -4.07 -21.30 9.13
N GLU A 219 -3.99 -20.79 10.37
CA GLU A 219 -4.89 -21.21 11.46
C GLU A 219 -6.37 -20.87 11.18
N PHE A 220 -6.63 -19.78 10.45
CA PHE A 220 -7.99 -19.28 10.19
C PHE A 220 -8.43 -19.40 8.74
N SER A 221 -7.47 -19.43 7.82
CA SER A 221 -7.71 -19.51 6.39
C SER A 221 -6.43 -19.92 5.68
N ASN A 222 -6.58 -20.73 4.63
CA ASN A 222 -5.49 -21.13 3.73
C ASN A 222 -5.47 -20.29 2.44
N ASP A 223 -6.18 -19.16 2.42
CA ASP A 223 -6.35 -18.33 1.22
C ASP A 223 -5.03 -17.89 0.61
N PHE A 224 -3.98 -17.61 1.40
CA PHE A 224 -2.68 -17.24 0.82
C PHE A 224 -2.08 -18.34 -0.06
N PHE A 225 -2.13 -19.59 0.40
CA PHE A 225 -1.61 -20.73 -0.34
C PHE A 225 -2.48 -21.01 -1.58
N GLU A 226 -3.80 -20.93 -1.44
CA GLU A 226 -4.73 -21.10 -2.55
C GLU A 226 -4.61 -19.99 -3.60
N GLY A 227 -4.44 -18.75 -3.17
CA GLY A 227 -4.23 -17.60 -4.05
C GLY A 227 -2.91 -17.71 -4.81
N CYS A 228 -1.84 -18.13 -4.13
CA CYS A 228 -0.56 -18.44 -4.77
C CYS A 228 -0.70 -19.57 -5.80
N ARG A 229 -1.41 -20.65 -5.46
CA ARG A 229 -1.71 -21.74 -6.40
C ARG A 229 -2.42 -21.20 -7.64
N ALA A 230 -3.55 -20.52 -7.46
CA ALA A 230 -4.41 -20.06 -8.55
C ALA A 230 -3.76 -19.02 -9.46
N ILE A 231 -2.95 -18.11 -8.91
CA ILE A 231 -2.41 -16.96 -9.66
C ILE A 231 -1.00 -17.18 -10.16
N LEU A 232 -0.14 -17.83 -9.36
CA LEU A 232 1.30 -17.92 -9.65
C LEU A 232 1.72 -19.29 -10.16
N LEU A 233 1.16 -20.37 -9.60
CA LEU A 233 1.53 -21.74 -9.95
C LEU A 233 0.71 -22.26 -11.13
N ASP A 234 -0.57 -22.54 -10.89
CA ASP A 234 -1.48 -23.14 -11.88
C ASP A 234 -1.98 -22.10 -12.89
N LYS A 235 -2.01 -20.83 -12.49
CA LYS A 235 -2.43 -19.68 -13.31
C LYS A 235 -3.85 -19.80 -13.88
N ASP A 236 -4.71 -20.55 -13.19
CA ASP A 236 -6.14 -20.70 -13.54
C ASP A 236 -6.96 -19.43 -13.23
N LYS A 237 -6.43 -18.54 -12.39
CA LYS A 237 -7.09 -17.31 -11.91
C LYS A 237 -8.46 -17.57 -11.27
N ASN A 238 -8.62 -18.73 -10.64
CA ASN A 238 -9.87 -19.21 -10.06
C ASN A 238 -9.67 -19.75 -8.63
N PRO A 239 -9.19 -18.92 -7.70
CA PRO A 239 -8.98 -19.33 -6.32
C PRO A 239 -10.28 -19.75 -5.64
N LYS A 240 -10.20 -20.79 -4.81
CA LYS A 240 -11.28 -21.33 -4.00
C LYS A 240 -11.11 -20.92 -2.54
N TRP A 241 -11.54 -19.70 -2.24
CA TRP A 241 -11.41 -19.12 -0.91
C TRP A 241 -12.17 -19.90 0.15
N GLU A 242 -11.53 -20.09 1.30
CA GLU A 242 -12.11 -20.70 2.48
C GLU A 242 -11.74 -19.85 3.71
N PRO A 243 -12.72 -19.19 4.35
CA PRO A 243 -14.15 -19.16 4.03
C PRO A 243 -14.49 -18.35 2.75
N SER A 244 -15.46 -18.84 1.98
CA SER A 244 -15.84 -18.29 0.66
C SER A 244 -16.69 -17.02 0.68
N LYS A 245 -17.19 -16.58 1.84
CA LYS A 245 -18.06 -15.41 1.98
C LYS A 245 -17.71 -14.54 3.18
N LEU A 246 -17.94 -13.24 3.04
CA LEU A 246 -17.72 -12.24 4.11
C LEU A 246 -18.54 -12.55 5.37
N GLU A 247 -19.80 -12.97 5.20
CA GLU A 247 -20.74 -13.29 6.28
C GLU A 247 -20.30 -14.45 7.18
N HIS A 248 -19.41 -15.33 6.67
CA HIS A 248 -18.89 -16.46 7.44
C HIS A 248 -17.68 -16.09 8.32
N ILE A 249 -17.17 -14.86 8.21
CA ILE A 249 -16.01 -14.40 8.98
C ILE A 249 -16.50 -13.47 10.09
N ALA A 250 -16.47 -13.99 11.32
CA ALA A 250 -16.78 -13.20 12.51
C ALA A 250 -15.67 -12.18 12.83
N ASP A 251 -16.05 -11.07 13.46
CA ASP A 251 -15.10 -10.04 13.91
C ASP A 251 -14.07 -10.60 14.90
N THR A 252 -14.45 -11.60 15.70
CA THR A 252 -13.54 -12.30 16.61
C THR A 252 -12.45 -13.08 15.86
N THR A 253 -12.74 -13.64 14.67
CA THR A 253 -11.71 -14.24 13.81
C THR A 253 -10.77 -13.18 13.26
N VAL A 254 -11.31 -12.03 12.85
CA VAL A 254 -10.50 -10.89 12.40
C VAL A 254 -9.60 -10.40 13.54
N ASP A 255 -10.10 -10.29 14.78
CA ASP A 255 -9.31 -9.90 15.97
C ASP A 255 -8.06 -10.76 16.16
N ARG A 256 -8.16 -12.07 15.90
CA ARG A 256 -7.07 -13.02 16.11
C ARG A 256 -5.86 -12.74 15.22
N TYR A 257 -6.06 -12.28 13.98
CA TYR A 257 -4.97 -11.86 13.10
C TYR A 257 -4.11 -10.71 13.68
N PHE A 258 -4.67 -9.92 14.60
CA PHE A 258 -3.98 -8.78 15.24
C PHE A 258 -3.40 -9.15 16.61
N SER A 259 -3.72 -10.34 17.12
CA SER A 259 -3.26 -10.85 18.42
C SER A 259 -1.84 -11.41 18.35
N LYS A 260 -1.21 -11.62 19.51
CA LYS A 260 0.10 -12.28 19.57
C LYS A 260 -0.01 -13.71 19.04
N VAL A 261 1.01 -14.16 18.33
CA VAL A 261 1.13 -15.56 17.90
C VAL A 261 1.32 -16.43 19.16
N LYS A 262 0.61 -17.56 19.23
CA LYS A 262 0.67 -18.49 20.36
C LYS A 262 1.80 -19.49 20.16
N ASP A 263 3.02 -19.00 20.33
CA ASP A 263 4.24 -19.80 20.26
C ASP A 263 5.22 -19.24 21.32
N GLU A 264 5.79 -20.13 22.14
CA GLU A 264 6.64 -19.77 23.27
C GLU A 264 7.95 -19.12 22.85
N ASP A 265 8.45 -19.47 21.65
CA ASP A 265 9.69 -18.93 21.07
C ASP A 265 9.42 -17.72 20.17
N TRP A 266 8.16 -17.29 20.02
CA TRP A 266 7.82 -16.19 19.15
C TRP A 266 8.08 -14.84 19.80
N GLU A 267 8.90 -14.03 19.12
CA GLU A 267 9.13 -12.63 19.45
C GLU A 267 8.48 -11.70 18.42
N ASP A 268 7.95 -10.60 18.93
CA ASP A 268 7.45 -9.54 18.07
C ASP A 268 8.59 -8.83 17.35
N LEU A 269 8.27 -8.24 16.20
CA LEU A 269 9.26 -7.60 15.35
C LEU A 269 9.99 -6.45 16.07
N GLN A 270 11.26 -6.68 16.39
CA GLN A 270 12.12 -5.67 16.99
C GLN A 270 12.78 -4.81 15.92
N LEU A 271 12.34 -3.55 15.80
CA LEU A 271 12.95 -2.59 14.89
C LEU A 271 14.15 -1.90 15.58
N PRO A 272 15.29 -1.71 14.90
CA PRO A 272 16.42 -0.95 15.42
C PRO A 272 15.99 0.42 15.99
N THR A 273 16.37 0.70 17.24
CA THR A 273 16.15 2.02 17.83
C THR A 273 17.05 3.07 17.17
N ARG A 274 16.44 4.20 16.79
CA ARG A 274 17.12 5.33 16.12
C ARG A 274 18.34 5.85 16.91
N SER A 275 18.35 5.69 18.24
CA SER A 275 19.42 6.11 19.14
C SER A 275 20.74 5.33 19.00
N LYS A 276 20.75 4.16 18.37
CA LYS A 276 22.01 3.42 18.11
C LYS A 276 22.81 3.95 16.92
N PHE A 277 22.27 4.93 16.20
CA PHE A 277 22.97 5.63 15.12
C PHE A 277 23.24 7.05 15.61
N ASN A 278 24.51 7.40 15.83
CA ASN A 278 24.98 8.77 16.10
C ASN A 278 24.70 9.66 14.87
N LEU A 279 23.43 9.94 14.60
CA LEU A 279 23.03 10.76 13.46
C LEU A 279 23.00 12.23 13.85
N PRO A 280 23.53 13.12 13.00
CA PRO A 280 23.52 14.54 13.26
C PRO A 280 22.09 15.12 13.38
N PRO A 281 21.89 16.19 14.16
CA PRO A 281 20.57 16.71 14.56
C PRO A 281 19.59 17.04 13.42
N HIS A 282 20.07 17.28 12.20
CA HIS A 282 19.21 17.63 11.06
C HIS A 282 18.38 16.44 10.52
N VAL A 283 18.74 15.20 10.83
CA VAL A 283 17.97 13.99 10.46
C VAL A 283 16.73 13.81 11.37
N ILE A 284 16.65 14.58 12.46
CA ILE A 284 15.60 14.51 13.49
C ILE A 284 14.33 15.27 13.06
N ALA A 285 14.39 16.07 11.99
CA ALA A 285 13.26 16.91 11.57
C ALA A 285 12.07 16.07 11.03
N LYS A 286 11.06 15.94 11.90
CA LYS A 286 9.61 15.72 11.68
C LYS A 286 9.23 14.90 10.43
N LEU A 287 8.91 13.63 10.67
CA LEU A 287 7.90 12.86 9.95
C LEU A 287 6.51 13.17 10.53
#